data_AF-A0A0M4LP61-F1
#
_entry.id   AF-A0A0M4LP61-F1
#
_cell.length_a   1.000
_cell.length_b   1.000
_cell.length_c   1.000
_cell.angle_alpha   90.00
_cell.angle_beta   90.00
_cell.angle_gamma   90.00
#
_symmetry.space_group_name_H-M   'P 1'
#
loop_
_entity.id
_entity.type
_entity.pdbx_description
1 polymer ?
#
loop_
_entity_poly.entity_id
_entity_poly.type
_entity_poly.pdbx_seq_one_letter_code
_entity_poly.pdbx_strand_id
1 'polypeptide(L)'
;MAQHVLPGRFTASPDTDAVTVFLIGMRANRWWTLGPTYQAASAMPRMLKHLMDYPESGLLGFHSWFGRTTLMLSYWQSPEHLQRFAADRDAPHLEPWRRFMRESAGTGDVGIWHETYQVNVKDQETVYSDMPLFGLAAATRQTPIGRGTGTARQRMGRA
;
A
#
# COMPACT_ATOMS: atom_id res chain seq x y z
N MET A 1 -12.55 6.38 -15.76
CA MET A 1 -13.83 6.93 -15.28
C MET A 1 -13.51 7.92 -14.15
N ALA A 2 -14.15 9.09 -14.12
CA ALA A 2 -13.97 10.02 -13.01
C ALA A 2 -14.48 9.34 -11.73
N GLN A 3 -13.66 9.31 -10.68
CA GLN A 3 -14.06 8.73 -9.40
C GLN A 3 -15.15 9.63 -8.79
N HIS A 4 -16.25 9.03 -8.34
CA HIS A 4 -17.35 9.77 -7.73
C HIS A 4 -16.92 10.28 -6.35
N VAL A 5 -16.96 11.60 -6.16
CA VAL A 5 -16.68 12.25 -4.88
C VAL A 5 -17.86 12.04 -3.94
N LEU A 6 -17.60 11.63 -2.71
CA LEU A 6 -18.60 11.46 -1.66
C LEU A 6 -18.59 12.70 -0.75
N PRO A 7 -19.60 13.59 -0.82
CA PRO A 7 -19.66 14.77 0.04
C PRO A 7 -19.80 14.40 1.51
N GLY A 8 -19.15 15.17 2.39
CA GLY A 8 -19.19 14.96 3.83
C GLY A 8 -17.98 14.22 4.38
N ARG A 9 -18.08 13.81 5.65
CA ARG A 9 -16.97 13.25 6.43
C ARG A 9 -17.18 11.77 6.72
N PHE A 10 -16.16 10.98 6.42
CA PHE A 10 -16.16 9.53 6.58
C PHE A 10 -14.88 9.05 7.28
N THR A 11 -14.92 7.83 7.78
CA THR A 11 -13.79 7.11 8.39
C THR A 11 -13.77 5.67 7.92
N ALA A 12 -12.66 4.97 8.12
CA ALA A 12 -12.53 3.54 7.87
C ALA A 12 -12.96 2.75 9.11
N SER A 13 -13.74 1.69 8.90
CA SER A 13 -14.24 0.79 9.94
C SER A 13 -13.98 -0.67 9.52
N PRO A 14 -12.72 -1.14 9.52
CA PRO A 14 -12.41 -2.53 9.21
C PRO A 14 -13.16 -3.48 10.15
N ASP A 15 -13.56 -4.64 9.62
CA ASP A 15 -14.26 -5.68 10.40
C ASP A 15 -13.27 -6.67 11.09
N THR A 16 -11.97 -6.34 11.09
CA THR A 16 -10.89 -7.11 11.70
C THR A 16 -10.29 -6.39 12.90
N ASP A 17 -9.54 -7.10 13.74
CA ASP A 17 -8.86 -6.50 14.91
C ASP A 17 -7.63 -5.67 14.54
N ALA A 18 -6.99 -6.00 13.41
CA ALA A 18 -5.80 -5.33 12.93
C ALA A 18 -5.72 -5.34 11.41
N VAL A 19 -4.92 -4.43 10.87
CA VAL A 19 -4.63 -4.29 9.44
C VAL A 19 -3.14 -4.04 9.27
N THR A 20 -2.55 -4.62 8.22
CA THR A 20 -1.17 -4.35 7.84
C THR A 20 -1.13 -3.25 6.79
N VAL A 21 -0.30 -2.23 7.02
CA VAL A 21 0.01 -1.18 6.05
C VAL A 21 1.43 -1.42 5.54
N PHE A 22 1.58 -1.54 4.23
CA PHE A 22 2.86 -1.72 3.58
C PHE A 22 3.12 -0.59 2.60
N LEU A 23 4.16 0.19 2.88
CA LEU A 23 4.69 1.23 2.02
C LEU A 23 5.90 0.66 1.28
N ILE A 24 5.95 0.83 -0.04
CA ILE A 24 7.11 0.42 -0.83
C ILE A 24 7.32 1.38 -1.98
N GLY A 25 8.56 1.59 -2.37
CA GLY A 25 8.86 2.36 -3.55
C GLY A 25 10.30 2.22 -4.00
N MET A 26 10.59 2.90 -5.09
CA MET A 26 11.94 3.07 -5.59
C MET A 26 12.28 4.56 -5.67
N ARG A 27 13.57 4.87 -5.71
CA ARG A 27 14.07 6.21 -6.01
C ARG A 27 15.09 6.17 -7.14
N ALA A 28 14.87 6.95 -8.18
CA ALA A 28 15.85 7.18 -9.24
C ALA A 28 16.89 8.20 -8.73
N ASN A 29 18.06 7.73 -8.30
CA ASN A 29 19.12 8.60 -7.79
C ASN A 29 19.87 9.25 -8.95
N ARG A 30 20.17 8.50 -10.02
CA ARG A 30 20.80 8.99 -11.24
C ARG A 30 19.81 8.84 -12.40
N TRP A 31 18.95 9.83 -12.59
CA TRP A 31 17.84 9.77 -13.55
C TRP A 31 18.27 9.57 -15.02
N TRP A 32 19.55 9.83 -15.35
CA TRP A 32 20.13 9.51 -16.66
C TRP A 32 20.41 8.00 -16.86
N THR A 33 20.41 7.18 -15.81
CA THR A 33 20.43 5.71 -15.92
C THR A 33 19.00 5.18 -16.05
N LEU A 34 18.41 5.46 -17.22
CA LEU A 34 17.03 5.08 -17.55
C LEU A 34 16.81 3.56 -17.54
N GLY A 35 17.84 2.78 -17.89
CA GLY A 35 17.77 1.31 -17.94
C GLY A 35 17.44 0.65 -16.60
N PRO A 36 18.32 0.75 -15.58
CA PRO A 36 18.07 0.18 -14.25
C PRO A 36 16.78 0.67 -13.60
N THR A 37 16.50 1.98 -13.74
CA THR A 37 15.27 2.60 -13.22
C THR A 37 14.02 1.99 -13.85
N TYR A 38 13.99 1.88 -15.17
CA TYR A 38 12.87 1.29 -15.90
C TYR A 38 12.67 -0.18 -15.56
N GLN A 39 13.76 -0.95 -15.46
CA GLN A 39 13.69 -2.37 -15.12
C GLN A 39 13.04 -2.60 -13.75
N ALA A 40 13.49 -1.88 -12.72
CA ALA A 40 12.89 -1.95 -11.39
C ALA A 40 11.41 -1.52 -11.40
N ALA A 41 11.09 -0.41 -12.09
CA ALA A 41 9.73 0.10 -12.20
C ALA A 41 8.77 -0.89 -12.89
N SER A 42 9.24 -1.60 -13.91
CA SER A 42 8.43 -2.48 -14.74
C SER A 42 7.94 -3.75 -14.04
N ALA A 43 8.53 -4.10 -12.89
CA ALA A 43 8.16 -5.28 -12.12
C ALA A 43 6.85 -5.09 -11.34
N MET A 44 6.61 -3.90 -10.79
CA MET A 44 5.45 -3.60 -9.93
C MET A 44 4.09 -3.84 -10.58
N PRO A 45 3.84 -3.43 -11.84
CA PRO A 45 2.55 -3.69 -12.49
C PRO A 45 2.20 -5.18 -12.60
N ARG A 46 3.20 -6.05 -12.81
CA ARG A 46 2.98 -7.51 -12.87
C ARG A 46 2.62 -8.09 -11.51
N MET A 47 3.30 -7.65 -10.46
CA MET A 47 2.99 -8.02 -9.07
C MET A 47 1.58 -7.61 -8.68
N LEU A 48 1.20 -6.36 -8.96
CA LEU A 48 -0.14 -5.86 -8.67
C LEU A 48 -1.23 -6.61 -9.45
N LYS A 49 -1.00 -6.89 -10.74
CA LYS A 49 -1.93 -7.69 -11.53
C LYS A 49 -2.14 -9.07 -10.91
N HIS A 50 -1.06 -9.77 -10.54
CA HIS A 50 -1.17 -11.06 -9.88
C HIS A 50 -1.97 -10.96 -8.56
N LEU A 51 -1.66 -9.99 -7.70
CA LEU A 51 -2.38 -9.81 -6.44
C LEU A 51 -3.87 -9.49 -6.63
N MET A 52 -4.24 -8.83 -7.72
CA MET A 52 -5.64 -8.59 -8.09
C MET A 52 -6.33 -9.83 -8.63
N ASP A 53 -5.61 -10.68 -9.35
CA ASP A 53 -6.13 -11.94 -9.92
C ASP A 53 -6.26 -13.03 -8.84
N TYR A 54 -5.49 -12.95 -7.73
CA TYR A 54 -5.47 -13.89 -6.61
C TYR A 54 -5.73 -13.20 -5.25
N PRO A 55 -6.98 -12.80 -4.94
CA PRO A 55 -7.32 -12.09 -3.70
C PRO A 55 -6.98 -12.83 -2.41
N GLU A 56 -6.88 -14.17 -2.44
CA GLU A 56 -6.44 -15.02 -1.33
C GLU A 56 -4.99 -14.75 -0.90
N SER A 57 -4.22 -14.05 -1.72
CA SER A 57 -2.89 -13.53 -1.36
C SER A 57 -2.96 -12.53 -0.20
N GLY A 58 -4.13 -11.99 0.10
CA GLY A 58 -4.37 -11.14 1.26
C GLY A 58 -4.17 -9.64 1.03
N LEU A 59 -4.01 -9.19 -0.22
CA LEU A 59 -4.04 -7.77 -0.58
C LEU A 59 -5.47 -7.24 -0.48
N LEU A 60 -5.67 -6.19 0.31
CA LEU A 60 -6.97 -5.53 0.50
C LEU A 60 -7.17 -4.34 -0.45
N GLY A 61 -6.08 -3.67 -0.82
CA GLY A 61 -6.11 -2.53 -1.73
C GLY A 61 -4.79 -1.80 -1.79
N PHE A 62 -4.60 -0.94 -2.79
CA PHE A 62 -3.38 -0.17 -2.96
C PHE A 62 -3.58 1.15 -3.70
N HIS A 63 -2.63 2.06 -3.52
CA HIS A 63 -2.52 3.32 -4.25
C HIS A 63 -1.06 3.58 -4.58
N SER A 64 -0.81 4.14 -5.77
CA SER A 64 0.54 4.41 -6.26
C SER A 64 0.70 5.86 -6.67
N TRP A 65 1.78 6.48 -6.22
CA TRP A 65 2.23 7.80 -6.63
C TRP A 65 3.59 7.69 -7.30
N PHE A 66 3.72 8.40 -8.42
CA PHE A 66 4.91 8.41 -9.24
C PHE A 66 5.65 9.74 -9.10
N GLY A 67 6.96 9.67 -9.21
CA GLY A 67 7.87 10.79 -9.05
C GLY A 67 9.31 10.28 -9.07
N ARG A 68 10.26 11.13 -8.68
CA ARG A 68 11.66 10.69 -8.53
C ARG A 68 11.80 9.59 -7.47
N THR A 69 11.06 9.75 -6.37
CA THR A 69 10.81 8.70 -5.40
C THR A 69 9.35 8.30 -5.58
N THR A 70 9.11 7.02 -5.87
CA THR A 70 7.75 6.48 -5.94
C THR A 70 7.29 6.07 -4.55
N LEU A 71 5.98 6.04 -4.36
CA LEU A 71 5.34 5.49 -3.19
C LEU A 71 4.18 4.62 -3.63
N MET A 72 4.16 3.38 -3.17
CA MET A 72 3.01 2.51 -3.21
C MET A 72 2.56 2.26 -1.77
N LEU A 73 1.35 2.68 -1.47
CA LEU A 73 0.64 2.35 -0.24
C LEU A 73 -0.21 1.13 -0.51
N SER A 74 -0.07 0.08 0.29
CA SER A 74 -0.90 -1.12 0.19
C SER A 74 -1.40 -1.56 1.56
N TYR A 75 -2.60 -2.10 1.59
CA TYR A 75 -3.26 -2.64 2.77
C TYR A 75 -3.36 -4.14 2.64
N TRP A 76 -3.03 -4.87 3.69
CA TRP A 76 -3.00 -6.32 3.71
C TRP A 76 -3.74 -6.85 4.94
N GLN A 77 -4.27 -8.07 4.79
CA GLN A 77 -4.94 -8.78 5.87
C GLN A 77 -4.01 -9.01 7.06
N SER A 78 -2.75 -9.40 6.81
CA SER A 78 -1.75 -9.61 7.85
C SER A 78 -0.31 -9.55 7.29
N PRO A 79 0.72 -9.42 8.15
CA PRO A 79 2.12 -9.44 7.72
C PRO A 79 2.50 -10.79 7.11
N GLU A 80 1.88 -11.89 7.56
CA GLU A 80 2.12 -13.23 7.07
C GLU A 80 1.64 -13.41 5.63
N HIS A 81 0.51 -12.78 5.26
CA HIS A 81 0.04 -12.76 3.87
C HIS A 81 1.03 -12.05 2.95
N LEU A 82 1.48 -10.85 3.35
CA LEU A 82 2.51 -10.10 2.64
C LEU A 82 3.81 -10.91 2.49
N GLN A 83 4.29 -11.54 3.57
CA GLN A 83 5.50 -12.36 3.56
C GLN A 83 5.35 -13.60 2.68
N ARG A 84 4.18 -14.26 2.72
CA ARG A 84 3.89 -15.43 1.88
C ARG A 84 3.99 -15.07 0.41
N PHE A 85 3.34 -13.99 -0.01
CA PHE A 85 3.45 -13.49 -1.39
C PHE A 85 4.91 -13.17 -1.75
N ALA A 86 5.65 -12.50 -0.86
CA ALA A 86 7.04 -12.13 -1.12
C ALA A 86 7.98 -13.35 -1.25
N ALA A 87 7.67 -14.46 -0.56
CA ALA A 87 8.44 -15.69 -0.56
C ALA A 87 7.97 -16.75 -1.57
N ASP A 88 6.80 -16.55 -2.19
CA ASP A 88 6.24 -17.48 -3.15
C ASP A 88 7.10 -17.53 -4.43
N ARG A 89 7.42 -18.76 -4.84
CA ARG A 89 8.27 -19.05 -6.00
C ARG A 89 7.52 -18.92 -7.32
N ASP A 90 6.21 -19.08 -7.29
CA ASP A 90 5.34 -19.01 -8.45
C ASP A 90 4.73 -17.60 -8.60
N ALA A 91 4.83 -16.76 -7.56
CA ALA A 91 4.45 -15.36 -7.60
C ALA A 91 5.53 -14.49 -8.28
N PRO A 92 5.14 -13.41 -9.00
CA PRO A 92 6.05 -12.55 -9.75
C PRO A 92 6.85 -11.56 -8.87
N HIS A 93 7.36 -11.98 -7.71
CA HIS A 93 8.12 -11.15 -6.77
C HIS A 93 9.62 -11.51 -6.72
N LEU A 94 9.96 -12.78 -6.53
CA LEU A 94 11.35 -13.21 -6.27
C LEU A 94 12.31 -12.96 -7.45
N GLU A 95 11.85 -13.20 -8.68
CA GLU A 95 12.69 -13.05 -9.87
C GLU A 95 13.10 -11.58 -10.12
N PRO A 96 12.17 -10.60 -10.10
CA PRO A 96 12.53 -9.19 -10.11
C PRO A 96 13.46 -8.76 -8.97
N TRP A 97 13.22 -9.25 -7.74
CA TRP A 97 14.08 -8.92 -6.60
C TRP A 97 15.50 -9.44 -6.79
N ARG A 98 15.66 -10.71 -7.19
CA ARG A 98 16.97 -11.30 -7.48
C ARG A 98 17.68 -10.55 -8.59
N ARG A 99 16.95 -10.12 -9.62
CA ARG A 99 17.51 -9.32 -10.71
C ARG A 99 18.03 -7.97 -10.21
N PHE A 100 17.22 -7.24 -9.43
CA PHE A 100 17.65 -5.99 -8.81
C PHE A 100 18.92 -6.17 -7.96
N MET A 101 18.96 -7.23 -7.15
CA MET A 101 20.13 -7.53 -6.32
C MET A 101 21.40 -7.81 -7.12
N ARG A 102 21.29 -8.42 -8.31
CA ARG A 102 22.45 -8.66 -9.19
C ARG A 102 22.88 -7.43 -9.98
N GLU A 103 21.92 -6.64 -10.47
CA GLU A 103 22.18 -5.63 -11.51
C GLU A 103 22.23 -4.20 -10.97
N SER A 104 21.69 -3.93 -9.78
CA SER A 104 21.47 -2.55 -9.31
C SER A 104 21.82 -2.33 -7.84
N ALA A 105 21.69 -3.34 -6.98
CA ALA A 105 22.05 -3.20 -5.58
C ALA A 105 23.53 -2.80 -5.41
N GLY A 106 23.79 -1.84 -4.52
CA GLY A 106 25.13 -1.31 -4.25
C GLY A 106 25.66 -0.29 -5.26
N THR A 107 25.08 -0.18 -6.46
CA THR A 107 25.52 0.81 -7.48
C THR A 107 25.22 2.26 -7.10
N GLY A 108 24.16 2.46 -6.32
CA GLY A 108 23.62 3.77 -5.98
C GLY A 108 22.79 4.44 -7.10
N ASP A 109 22.60 3.79 -8.26
CA ASP A 109 21.76 4.31 -9.37
C ASP A 109 20.29 4.42 -8.99
N VAL A 110 19.79 3.37 -8.35
CA VAL A 110 18.39 3.20 -7.95
C VAL A 110 18.36 2.71 -6.50
N GLY A 111 17.53 3.32 -5.68
CA GLY A 111 17.19 2.82 -4.35
C GLY A 111 15.84 2.11 -4.37
N ILE A 112 15.68 1.08 -3.53
CA ILE A 112 14.39 0.51 -3.17
C ILE A 112 14.22 0.70 -1.67
N TRP A 113 13.02 1.05 -1.23
CA TRP A 113 12.69 1.24 0.18
C TRP A 113 11.33 0.61 0.47
N HIS A 114 11.13 0.14 1.70
CA HIS A 114 9.84 -0.34 2.15
C HIS A 114 9.69 -0.23 3.67
N GLU A 115 8.46 -0.10 4.13
CA GLU A 115 8.07 -0.03 5.55
C GLU A 115 6.81 -0.86 5.76
N THR A 116 6.82 -1.73 6.77
CA THR A 116 5.67 -2.56 7.13
C THR A 116 5.20 -2.20 8.52
N TYR A 117 3.93 -1.86 8.66
CA TYR A 117 3.29 -1.52 9.92
C TYR A 117 2.12 -2.47 10.19
N GLN A 118 2.08 -3.04 11.40
CA GLN A 118 0.89 -3.70 11.91
C GLN A 118 0.15 -2.71 12.81
N VAL A 119 -1.10 -2.41 12.48
CA VAL A 119 -1.92 -1.43 13.21
C VAL A 119 -3.15 -2.15 13.76
N ASN A 120 -3.35 -2.09 15.07
CA ASN A 120 -4.62 -2.52 15.65
C ASN A 120 -5.69 -1.50 15.27
N VAL A 121 -6.89 -1.97 14.88
CA VAL A 121 -7.99 -1.10 14.47
C VAL A 121 -8.41 -0.14 15.57
N LYS A 122 -8.30 -0.54 16.84
CA LYS A 122 -8.55 0.36 17.98
C LYS A 122 -7.56 1.53 18.09
N ASP A 123 -6.34 1.37 17.56
CA ASP A 123 -5.26 2.35 17.66
C ASP A 123 -5.16 3.23 16.40
N GLN A 124 -6.04 3.02 15.42
CA GLN A 124 -6.04 3.74 14.15
C GLN A 124 -6.93 4.99 14.19
N GLU A 125 -6.62 5.95 13.34
CA GLU A 125 -7.43 7.15 13.12
C GLU A 125 -7.44 7.46 11.63
N THR A 126 -8.62 7.60 11.04
CA THR A 126 -8.76 7.96 9.62
C THR A 126 -9.90 8.95 9.40
N VAL A 127 -9.70 9.88 8.46
CA VAL A 127 -10.70 10.84 8.00
C VAL A 127 -10.62 10.96 6.49
N TYR A 128 -11.78 10.98 5.85
CA TYR A 128 -11.97 11.33 4.45
C TYR A 128 -13.04 12.41 4.40
N SER A 129 -12.73 13.59 3.87
CA SER A 129 -13.70 14.69 3.70
C SER A 129 -13.78 15.03 2.23
N ASP A 130 -14.96 14.95 1.65
CA ASP A 130 -15.22 15.34 0.26
C ASP A 130 -14.25 14.66 -0.72
N MET A 131 -13.99 13.38 -0.46
CA MET A 131 -13.07 12.53 -1.22
C MET A 131 -13.84 11.39 -1.90
N PRO A 132 -13.35 10.85 -3.03
CA PRO A 132 -13.78 9.53 -3.48
C PRO A 132 -13.42 8.47 -2.43
N LEU A 133 -14.00 7.26 -2.57
CA LEU A 133 -13.62 6.13 -1.74
C LEU A 133 -12.11 5.85 -1.89
N PHE A 134 -11.36 5.97 -0.79
CA PHE A 134 -9.90 6.03 -0.82
C PHE A 134 -9.28 5.35 0.41
N GLY A 135 -8.01 4.96 0.28
CA GLY A 135 -7.17 4.49 1.37
C GLY A 135 -7.76 3.27 2.08
N LEU A 136 -7.59 3.24 3.40
CA LEU A 136 -8.09 2.14 4.24
C LEU A 136 -9.60 1.92 4.12
N ALA A 137 -10.39 2.98 3.95
CA ALA A 137 -11.84 2.84 3.75
C ALA A 137 -12.19 2.13 2.42
N ALA A 138 -11.40 2.32 1.37
CA ALA A 138 -11.54 1.58 0.11
C ALA A 138 -11.10 0.12 0.22
N ALA A 139 -10.06 -0.13 1.01
CA ALA A 139 -9.52 -1.47 1.25
C ALA A 139 -10.39 -2.29 2.23
N THR A 140 -11.29 -1.64 2.96
CA THR A 140 -12.12 -2.26 4.00
C THR A 140 -13.57 -1.79 3.90
N ARG A 141 -14.05 -1.02 4.86
CA ARG A 141 -15.41 -0.49 4.93
C ARG A 141 -15.37 0.99 5.32
N GLN A 142 -16.15 1.80 4.62
CA GLN A 142 -16.35 3.21 4.91
C GLN A 142 -17.59 3.40 5.80
N THR A 143 -17.52 4.31 6.78
CA THR A 143 -18.68 4.75 7.56
C THR A 143 -18.70 6.27 7.73
N PRO A 144 -19.88 6.91 7.84
CA PRO A 144 -19.98 8.34 8.13
C PRO A 144 -19.39 8.69 9.49
N ILE A 145 -18.71 9.83 9.59
CA ILE A 145 -18.32 10.41 10.87
C ILE A 145 -19.56 11.07 11.51
N GLY A 146 -19.84 10.71 12.76
CA GLY A 146 -21.02 11.15 13.49
C GLY A 146 -20.79 11.24 15.00
N ARG A 147 -21.86 11.02 15.77
CA ARG A 147 -21.78 11.04 17.24
C ARG A 147 -20.82 9.94 17.72
N GLY A 148 -19.84 10.32 18.55
CA GLY A 148 -18.85 9.39 19.09
C GLY A 148 -17.67 9.11 18.17
N THR A 149 -17.59 9.73 16.98
CA THR A 149 -16.45 9.64 16.06
C THR A 149 -16.03 11.01 15.51
N GLY A 150 -16.50 12.10 16.11
CA GLY A 150 -16.29 13.47 15.63
C GLY A 150 -14.85 13.97 15.78
N THR A 151 -14.15 13.52 16.82
CA THR A 151 -12.75 13.88 17.11
C THR A 151 -11.78 12.72 16.83
N ALA A 152 -10.50 13.02 16.63
CA ALA A 152 -9.46 12.01 16.46
C ALA A 152 -9.38 11.07 17.68
N ARG A 153 -9.43 11.64 18.90
CA ARG A 153 -9.43 10.92 20.17
C ARG A 153 -10.56 9.88 20.25
N GLN A 154 -11.77 10.28 19.86
CA GLN A 154 -12.94 9.41 19.80
C GLN A 154 -12.75 8.24 18.82
N ARG A 155 -12.17 8.48 17.64
CA ARG A 155 -11.90 7.42 16.65
C ARG A 155 -10.79 6.45 17.08
N MET A 156 -9.81 6.93 17.84
CA MET A 156 -8.75 6.08 18.43
C MET A 156 -9.19 5.36 19.72
N GLY A 157 -10.47 5.44 20.12
CA GLY A 157 -10.94 4.83 21.37
C GLY A 157 -10.22 5.34 22.63
N ARG A 158 -9.60 6.53 22.58
CA ARG A 158 -8.89 7.13 23.71
C ARG A 158 -9.88 7.98 24.50
N ALA A 159 -9.90 7.82 25.83
CA ALA A 159 -10.66 8.70 26.74
C ALA A 159 -9.99 10.08 26.84
#